data_AF-B5RKK3-F1
#
_entry.id   AF-B5RKK3-F1
#
_cell.length_a   1.000
_cell.length_b   1.000
_cell.length_c   1.000
_cell.angle_alpha   90.00
_cell.angle_beta   90.00
_cell.angle_gamma   90.00
#
_symmetry.space_group_name_H-M   'P 1'
#
loop_
_entity.id
_entity.type
_entity.pdbx_description
1 polymer ?
#
loop_
_entity_poly.entity_id
_entity_poly.type
_entity_poly.pdbx_seq_one_letter_code
_entity_poly.pdbx_strand_id
1 'polypeptide(L)'
;MFVLAQFNVNQRQRLWVLMDTHTCLPLLYPLQYLVDHLALRTAATQSASLQAIKFFYEFWYQKHGVTFCFSFYSSNHNPLIAIDELTAYFIIWKMGIHVYRTISL
;
A
#
# COMPACT_ATOMS: atom_id res chain seq x y z
N MET A 1 0.78 -9.88 -6.22
CA MET A 1 0.85 -9.83 -4.74
C MET A 1 1.80 -8.70 -4.34
N PHE A 2 1.67 -8.10 -3.14
CA PHE A 2 2.52 -6.97 -2.72
C PHE A 2 3.31 -7.31 -1.47
N VAL A 3 4.55 -6.83 -1.36
CA VAL A 3 5.43 -7.10 -0.21
C VAL A 3 6.15 -5.84 0.27
N LEU A 4 6.34 -5.73 1.59
CA LEU A 4 7.22 -4.71 2.17
C LEU A 4 8.66 -5.19 2.09
N ALA A 5 9.51 -4.43 1.40
CA ALA A 5 10.95 -4.67 1.31
C ALA A 5 11.71 -3.53 2.01
N GLN A 6 12.78 -3.86 2.73
CA GLN A 6 13.65 -2.88 3.37
C GLN A 6 14.94 -2.72 2.58
N PHE A 7 15.29 -1.47 2.26
CA PHE A 7 16.50 -1.09 1.56
C PHE A 7 17.41 -0.25 2.46
N ASN A 8 18.72 -0.48 2.39
CA ASN A 8 19.71 0.40 3.01
C ASN A 8 20.09 1.48 2.00
N VAL A 9 19.66 2.72 2.24
CA VAL A 9 20.01 3.88 1.40
C VAL A 9 21.46 4.29 1.69
N ASN A 10 21.85 4.24 2.97
CA ASN A 10 23.23 4.39 3.43
C ASN A 10 23.40 3.70 4.80
N GLN A 11 24.57 3.83 5.42
CA GLN A 11 24.89 3.18 6.70
C GLN A 11 23.94 3.55 7.86
N ARG A 12 23.24 4.70 7.78
CA ARG A 12 22.37 5.22 8.85
C ARG A 12 20.90 5.29 8.45
N GLN A 13 20.60 5.15 7.16
CA GLN A 13 19.27 5.34 6.61
C GLN A 13 18.75 4.06 5.97
N ARG A 14 17.64 3.58 6.52
CA ARG A 14 16.87 2.46 6.00
C ARG A 14 15.53 2.98 5.50
N LEU A 15 15.09 2.44 4.39
CA LEU A 15 13.86 2.82 3.72
C LEU A 15 13.02 1.58 3.45
N TRP A 16 11.77 1.60 3.88
CA TRP A 16 10.81 0.57 3.52
C TRP A 16 10.13 0.94 2.20
N VAL A 17 9.89 -0.03 1.32
CA VAL A 17 9.24 0.20 0.03
C VAL A 17 8.20 -0.89 -0.20
N LEU A 18 7.04 -0.51 -0.73
CA LEU A 18 6.01 -1.46 -1.14
C LEU A 18 6.25 -1.91 -2.58
N MET A 19 6.57 -3.18 -2.74
CA MET A 19 6.98 -3.79 -4.01
C MET A 19 5.86 -4.66 -4.59
N ASP A 20 5.73 -4.63 -5.91
CA ASP A 20 4.96 -5.61 -6.67
C ASP A 20 5.83 -6.87 -6.90
N THR A 21 5.33 -8.03 -6.46
CA THR A 21 6.09 -9.29 -6.54
C THR A 21 6.19 -9.88 -7.94
N HIS A 22 5.34 -9.48 -8.88
CA HIS A 22 5.38 -9.97 -10.26
C HIS A 22 6.37 -9.19 -11.11
N THR A 23 6.40 -7.88 -10.95
CA THR A 23 7.29 -7.01 -11.74
C THR A 23 8.62 -6.76 -11.05
N CYS A 24 8.72 -7.05 -9.75
CA CYS A 24 9.85 -6.67 -8.90
C CYS A 24 10.11 -5.16 -8.89
N LEU A 25 9.07 -4.36 -9.16
CA LEU A 25 9.13 -2.90 -9.18
C LEU A 25 8.39 -2.31 -7.98
N PRO A 26 8.82 -1.13 -7.50
CA PRO A 26 8.05 -0.38 -6.51
C PRO A 26 6.76 0.15 -7.13
N LEU A 27 5.69 0.17 -6.34
CA LEU A 27 4.45 0.84 -6.75
C LEU A 27 4.68 2.36 -6.79
N LEU A 28 4.38 2.99 -7.93
CA LEU A 28 4.69 4.40 -8.18
C LEU A 28 4.13 5.35 -7.10
N TYR A 29 2.82 5.29 -6.82
CA TYR A 29 2.20 6.20 -5.86
C TYR A 29 2.61 5.95 -4.40
N PRO A 30 2.69 4.69 -3.92
CA PRO A 30 3.26 4.39 -2.61
C PRO A 30 4.72 4.83 -2.48
N LEU A 31 5.52 4.70 -3.53
CA LEU A 31 6.90 5.18 -3.55
C LEU A 31 6.96 6.71 -3.47
N GLN A 32 6.11 7.42 -4.19
CA GLN A 32 6.05 8.87 -4.13
C GLN A 32 5.65 9.34 -2.72
N TYR A 33 4.58 8.78 -2.14
CA TYR A 33 4.17 9.07 -0.77
C TYR A 33 5.29 8.78 0.25
N LEU A 34 6.02 7.68 0.04
CA LEU A 34 7.14 7.31 0.87
C LEU A 34 8.25 8.37 0.83
N VAL A 35 8.71 8.74 -0.36
CA VAL A 35 9.80 9.70 -0.55
C VAL A 35 9.41 11.08 -0.02
N ASP A 36 8.18 11.51 -0.29
CA ASP A 36 7.71 12.87 0.02
C ASP A 36 7.28 13.04 1.48
N HIS A 37 6.70 12.01 2.11
CA HIS A 37 6.04 12.14 3.42
C HIS A 37 6.56 11.19 4.51
N LEU A 38 7.12 10.02 4.15
CA LEU A 38 7.56 9.02 5.12
C LEU A 38 9.08 8.96 5.31
N ALA A 39 9.89 9.44 4.35
CA ALA A 39 11.34 9.31 4.37
C ALA A 39 12.02 9.89 5.62
N LEU A 40 11.42 10.91 6.25
CA LEU A 40 11.89 11.56 7.48
C LEU A 40 11.22 11.00 8.76
N ARG A 41 10.29 10.06 8.64
CA ARG A 41 9.61 9.43 9.78
C ARG A 41 10.42 8.24 10.30
N THR A 42 10.11 7.81 11.53
CA THR A 42 10.74 6.61 12.12
C THR A 42 10.44 5.36 11.29
N ALA A 43 11.33 4.37 11.32
CA ALA A 43 11.14 3.10 10.62
C ALA A 43 9.82 2.39 11.00
N ALA A 44 9.42 2.49 12.28
CA ALA A 44 8.15 1.94 12.76
C ALA A 44 6.95 2.65 12.10
N THR A 45 6.97 3.98 12.04
CA THR A 45 5.94 4.77 11.36
C THR A 45 5.89 4.46 9.87
N GLN A 46 7.04 4.38 9.19
CA GLN A 46 7.13 4.02 7.78
C GLN A 46 6.48 2.65 7.53
N SER A 47 6.86 1.64 8.31
CA SER A 47 6.33 0.28 8.20
C SER A 47 4.82 0.23 8.44
N ALA A 48 4.32 0.90 9.48
CA ALA A 48 2.89 0.91 9.79
C ALA A 48 2.06 1.59 8.69
N SER A 49 2.53 2.73 8.18
CA SER A 49 1.88 3.44 7.08
C SER A 49 1.88 2.62 5.79
N LEU A 50 3.01 2.02 5.41
CA LEU A 50 3.07 1.18 4.22
C LEU A 50 2.26 -0.12 4.36
N GLN A 51 2.15 -0.68 5.57
CA GLN A 51 1.30 -1.83 5.84
C GLN A 51 -0.19 -1.49 5.62
N ALA A 52 -0.64 -0.32 6.07
CA ALA A 52 -2.00 0.15 5.81
C ALA A 52 -2.26 0.36 4.30
N ILE A 53 -1.28 0.93 3.58
CA ILE A 53 -1.36 1.09 2.12
C ILE A 53 -1.39 -0.28 1.42
N LYS A 54 -0.56 -1.24 1.85
CA LYS A 54 -0.58 -2.62 1.35
C LYS A 54 -1.97 -3.24 1.45
N PHE A 55 -2.60 -3.14 2.63
CA PHE A 55 -3.93 -3.71 2.84
C PHE A 55 -4.99 -3.07 1.93
N PHE A 56 -4.92 -1.75 1.71
CA PHE A 56 -5.81 -1.11 0.74
C PHE A 56 -5.59 -1.64 -0.70
N TYR A 57 -4.33 -1.80 -1.11
CA TYR A 57 -4.01 -2.36 -2.43
C TYR A 57 -4.48 -3.81 -2.60
N GLU A 58 -4.37 -4.62 -1.54
CA GLU A 58 -4.89 -6.00 -1.53
C GLU A 58 -6.42 -6.01 -1.58
N PHE A 59 -7.09 -5.16 -0.80
CA PHE A 59 -8.54 -4.98 -0.85
C PHE A 59 -9.01 -4.59 -2.25
N TRP A 60 -8.34 -3.60 -2.87
CA TRP A 60 -8.65 -3.14 -4.22
C TRP A 60 -8.53 -4.27 -5.24
N TYR A 61 -7.40 -4.99 -5.20
CA TYR A 61 -7.15 -6.09 -6.13
C TYR A 61 -8.18 -7.22 -5.95
N GLN A 62 -8.54 -7.56 -4.71
CA GLN A 62 -9.58 -8.56 -4.43
C GLN A 62 -10.95 -8.17 -5.00
N LYS A 63 -11.28 -6.87 -5.00
CA LYS A 63 -12.58 -6.37 -5.48
C LYS A 63 -12.63 -6.19 -7.00
N HIS A 64 -11.58 -5.63 -7.58
CA HIS A 64 -11.59 -5.19 -8.99
C HIS A 64 -10.77 -6.08 -9.94
N GLY A 65 -9.96 -7.00 -9.41
CA GLY A 65 -9.11 -7.89 -10.22
C GLY A 65 -7.93 -7.21 -10.92
N VAL A 66 -7.70 -5.92 -10.66
CA VAL A 66 -6.62 -5.10 -11.21
C VAL A 66 -5.95 -4.28 -10.11
N THR A 67 -4.73 -3.79 -10.35
CA THR A 67 -4.01 -2.99 -9.35
C THR A 67 -4.58 -1.57 -9.25
N PHE A 68 -4.52 -0.97 -8.05
CA PHE A 68 -4.96 0.42 -7.87
C PHE A 68 -4.18 1.39 -8.77
N CYS A 69 -2.86 1.21 -8.92
CA CYS A 69 -2.05 2.06 -9.81
C CYS A 69 -2.57 2.01 -11.26
N PHE A 70 -2.95 0.83 -11.75
CA PHE A 70 -3.52 0.67 -13.09
C PHE A 70 -4.89 1.36 -13.20
N SER A 71 -5.77 1.14 -12.22
CA SER A 71 -7.09 1.79 -12.19
C SER A 71 -6.99 3.31 -12.15
N PHE A 72 -6.08 3.85 -11.34
CA PHE A 72 -5.88 5.29 -11.19
C PHE A 72 -5.27 5.93 -12.43
N TYR A 73 -4.32 5.26 -13.09
CA TYR A 73 -3.81 5.71 -14.39
C TYR A 73 -4.94 5.70 -15.44
N SER A 74 -5.72 4.63 -15.51
CA SER A 74 -6.80 4.46 -16.49
C SER A 74 -7.97 5.42 -16.27
N SER A 75 -8.17 5.91 -15.04
CA SER A 75 -9.19 6.92 -14.71
C SER A 75 -8.74 8.36 -14.99
N ASN A 76 -7.59 8.55 -15.65
CA ASN A 76 -6.91 9.84 -15.79
C ASN A 76 -6.63 10.50 -14.44
N HIS A 77 -6.12 9.71 -13.49
CA HIS A 77 -5.74 10.16 -12.15
C HIS A 77 -6.92 10.75 -11.35
N ASN A 78 -8.15 10.29 -11.61
CA ASN A 78 -9.33 10.72 -10.87
C ASN A 78 -9.30 10.15 -9.43
N PRO A 79 -9.15 10.97 -8.38
CA PRO A 79 -9.04 10.50 -7.00
C PRO A 79 -10.36 9.95 -6.44
N LEU A 80 -11.50 10.27 -7.06
CA LEU A 80 -12.82 9.81 -6.59
C LEU A 80 -12.92 8.29 -6.56
N ILE A 81 -12.25 7.60 -7.49
CA ILE A 81 -12.23 6.13 -7.52
C ILE A 81 -11.68 5.54 -6.22
N ALA A 82 -10.76 6.25 -5.55
CA ALA A 82 -10.13 5.81 -4.31
C ALA A 82 -10.98 6.21 -3.10
N ILE A 83 -11.55 7.42 -3.10
CA ILE A 83 -12.28 7.99 -1.96
C ILE A 83 -13.52 7.15 -1.60
N ASP A 84 -14.26 6.72 -2.62
CA ASP A 84 -15.46 5.89 -2.42
C ASP A 84 -15.09 4.54 -1.78
N GLU A 85 -13.99 3.95 -2.22
CA GLU A 85 -13.49 2.66 -1.71
C GLU A 85 -12.79 2.78 -0.35
N LEU A 86 -12.17 3.92 -0.05
CA LEU A 86 -11.54 4.18 1.25
C LEU A 86 -12.56 4.14 2.38
N THR A 87 -13.77 4.65 2.15
CA THR A 87 -14.84 4.58 3.16
C THR A 87 -15.20 3.13 3.49
N ALA A 88 -15.36 2.29 2.47
CA ALA A 88 -15.61 0.86 2.65
C ALA A 88 -14.44 0.14 3.35
N TYR A 89 -13.21 0.44 2.93
CA TYR A 89 -11.99 -0.07 3.55
C TYR A 89 -11.88 0.30 5.04
N PHE A 90 -12.13 1.56 5.40
CA PHE A 90 -12.09 2.01 6.80
C PHE A 90 -13.14 1.34 7.68
N ILE A 91 -14.33 1.06 7.14
CA ILE A 91 -15.37 0.31 7.85
C ILE A 91 -14.91 -1.12 8.11
N ILE A 92 -14.37 -1.81 7.11
CA ILE A 92 -13.85 -3.19 7.24
C ILE A 92 -12.67 -3.24 8.22
N TRP A 93 -11.78 -2.25 8.16
CA TRP A 93 -10.61 -2.15 9.03
C TRP A 93 -11.02 -1.85 10.49
N LYS A 94 -11.94 -0.91 10.74
CA LYS A 94 -12.47 -0.61 12.09
C LYS A 94 -13.26 -1.77 12.69
N MET A 95 -13.96 -2.57 11.87
CA MET A 95 -14.74 -3.72 12.32
C MET A 95 -13.87 -4.97 12.60
N GLY A 96 -12.54 -4.90 12.42
CA GLY A 96 -11.62 -6.00 12.75
C GLY A 96 -11.70 -7.21 11.81
N ILE A 97 -12.43 -7.13 10.70
CA ILE A 97 -12.71 -8.27 9.80
C ILE A 97 -11.45 -8.73 9.05
N HIS A 98 -10.41 -7.89 8.94
CA HIS A 98 -9.13 -8.28 8.37
C HIS A 98 -8.29 -9.23 9.26
N VAL A 99 -8.60 -9.38 10.55
CA VAL A 99 -7.83 -10.27 11.44
C VAL A 99 -8.10 -11.76 11.15
N TYR A 100 -9.22 -12.11 10.51
CA TYR A 100 -9.66 -13.50 10.34
C TYR A 100 -9.31 -14.16 9.00
N ARG A 101 -8.75 -13.43 8.02
CA ARG A 101 -8.44 -14.00 6.69
C ARG A 101 -6.96 -14.28 6.41
N THR A 102 -6.06 -13.91 7.32
CA THR A 102 -4.60 -14.18 7.17
C THR A 102 -4.09 -15.28 8.12
N ILE A 103 -4.97 -15.95 8.88
CA ILE A 103 -4.61 -17.10 9.75
C ILE A 103 -5.12 -18.43 9.17
N SER A 104 -5.56 -18.47 7.91
CA SER A 104 -6.02 -19.71 7.29
C SER A 104 -5.27 -19.98 5.99
N LEU A 105 -4.49 -21.06 6.04
CA LEU A 105 -3.67 -21.73 5.01
C LEU A 105 -2.22 -21.26 4.89
#